data_AF-A0A525L2Y9-F1
#
_entry.id   AF-A0A525L2Y9-F1
#
_cell.length_a   1.000
_cell.length_b   1.000
_cell.length_c   1.000
_cell.angle_alpha   90.00
_cell.angle_beta   90.00
_cell.angle_gamma   90.00
#
_symmetry.space_group_name_H-M   'P 1'
#
loop_
_entity.id
_entity.type
_entity.pdbx_description
1 polymer ?
#
loop_
_entity_poly.entity_id
_entity_poly.type
_entity_poly.pdbx_seq_one_letter_code
_entity_poly.pdbx_strand_id
1 'polypeptide(L)'
;MTGAARVWLEVAHHAAFRAGGWAYVRADGAAVTGAAGGDRRAEAERIALEGLIAALTAGAGGGPVRLMTTSPLIAALPARLRAATAGQDAPSENLALWAQAATALAGVDVVRVAAAPGTPTAFAASWAEFARDKAKAGRFTWPIPRPNLAKAGVGD
;
A
#
# COMPACT_ATOMS: atom_id res chain seq x y z
N MET A 1 -5.88 20.03 -16.15
CA MET A 1 -4.88 19.94 -15.07
C MET A 1 -5.09 18.62 -14.35
N THR A 2 -4.23 17.63 -14.56
CA THR A 2 -4.20 16.42 -13.74
C THR A 2 -3.62 16.80 -12.38
N GLY A 3 -4.46 16.86 -11.35
CA GLY A 3 -4.01 17.07 -9.98
C GLY A 3 -3.11 15.93 -9.52
N ALA A 4 -2.27 16.19 -8.51
CA ALA A 4 -1.45 15.16 -7.89
C ALA A 4 -2.33 14.02 -7.33
N ALA A 5 -1.97 12.79 -7.62
CA ALA A 5 -2.68 11.63 -7.11
C ALA A 5 -2.41 11.47 -5.61
N ARG A 6 -3.45 11.18 -4.83
CA ARG A 6 -3.33 10.85 -3.41
C ARG A 6 -3.60 9.35 -3.23
N VAL A 7 -2.69 8.67 -2.56
CA VAL A 7 -2.79 7.23 -2.28
C VAL A 7 -2.71 7.04 -0.77
N TRP A 8 -3.64 6.30 -0.20
CA TRP A 8 -3.59 5.86 1.18
C TRP A 8 -3.39 4.35 1.18
N LEU A 9 -2.28 3.88 1.75
CA LEU A 9 -1.91 2.47 1.75
C LEU A 9 -1.66 2.01 3.18
N GLU A 10 -2.29 0.89 3.53
CA GLU A 10 -2.08 0.24 4.81
C GLU A 10 -1.83 -1.24 4.65
N VAL A 11 -1.16 -1.81 5.66
CA VAL A 11 -0.79 -3.22 5.73
C VAL A 11 -1.05 -3.76 7.12
N ALA A 12 -1.48 -5.01 7.17
CA ALA A 12 -1.68 -5.76 8.41
C ALA A 12 -1.04 -7.15 8.26
N HIS A 13 -0.26 -7.56 9.25
CA HIS A 13 0.38 -8.88 9.26
C HIS A 13 0.17 -9.56 10.61
N HIS A 14 -0.04 -10.87 10.58
CA HIS A 14 -0.14 -11.69 11.76
C HIS A 14 0.99 -12.73 11.77
N ALA A 15 2.01 -12.50 12.60
CA ALA A 15 3.22 -13.34 12.64
C ALA A 15 2.90 -14.83 12.88
N ALA A 16 2.06 -15.15 13.87
CA ALA A 16 1.77 -16.56 14.21
C ALA A 16 1.09 -17.35 13.07
N PHE A 17 0.20 -16.71 12.30
CA PHE A 17 -0.47 -17.35 11.16
C PHE A 17 0.27 -17.11 9.83
N ARG A 18 1.35 -16.32 9.86
CA ARG A 18 2.07 -15.82 8.69
C ARG A 18 1.12 -15.34 7.59
N ALA A 19 0.03 -14.70 7.98
CA ALA A 19 -0.99 -14.20 7.08
C ALA A 19 -0.93 -12.68 7.06
N GLY A 20 -1.01 -12.10 5.88
CA GLY A 20 -0.94 -10.65 5.71
C GLY A 20 -1.93 -10.13 4.69
N GLY A 21 -2.32 -8.88 4.88
CA GLY A 21 -3.19 -8.14 4.00
C GLY A 21 -2.68 -6.74 3.78
N TRP A 22 -2.98 -6.20 2.62
CA TRP A 22 -2.77 -4.81 2.25
C TRP A 22 -4.06 -4.26 1.66
N ALA A 23 -4.26 -2.96 1.78
CA ALA A 23 -5.32 -2.27 1.08
C ALA A 23 -4.90 -0.84 0.76
N TYR A 24 -5.36 -0.34 -0.38
CA TYR A 24 -5.20 1.06 -0.72
C TYR A 24 -6.50 1.71 -1.16
N VAL A 25 -6.56 3.02 -0.93
CA VAL A 25 -7.49 3.94 -1.57
C VAL A 25 -6.65 4.89 -2.42
N ARG A 26 -7.11 5.21 -3.63
CA ARG A 26 -6.46 6.12 -4.55
C ARG A 26 -7.47 7.15 -5.02
N ALA A 27 -7.07 8.42 -5.00
CA ALA A 27 -7.83 9.53 -5.55
C ALA A 27 -7.02 10.21 -6.67
N ASP A 28 -7.59 10.22 -7.87
CA ASP A 28 -7.07 10.91 -9.05
C ASP A 28 -8.10 11.99 -9.47
N GLY A 29 -7.96 13.20 -8.93
CA GLY A 29 -9.02 14.20 -9.02
C GLY A 29 -10.31 13.69 -8.38
N ALA A 30 -11.40 13.66 -9.16
CA ALA A 30 -12.71 13.19 -8.70
C ALA A 30 -12.87 11.65 -8.71
N ALA A 31 -11.94 10.91 -9.33
CA ALA A 31 -12.02 9.46 -9.39
C ALA A 31 -11.42 8.84 -8.12
N VAL A 32 -12.22 8.03 -7.40
CA VAL A 32 -11.76 7.24 -6.26
C VAL A 32 -11.78 5.76 -6.61
N THR A 33 -10.62 5.12 -6.50
CA THR A 33 -10.43 3.68 -6.69
C THR A 33 -9.77 3.07 -5.46
N GLY A 34 -9.72 1.75 -5.39
CA GLY A 34 -9.04 1.06 -4.32
C GLY A 34 -9.10 -0.44 -4.52
N ALA A 35 -8.13 -1.13 -3.92
CA ALA A 35 -8.10 -2.58 -3.90
C ALA A 35 -7.55 -3.07 -2.56
N ALA A 36 -7.88 -4.32 -2.24
CA ALA A 36 -7.34 -5.03 -1.12
C ALA A 36 -6.86 -6.41 -1.56
N GLY A 37 -5.77 -6.86 -1.00
CA GLY A 37 -5.18 -8.16 -1.29
C GLY A 37 -4.46 -8.73 -0.10
N GLY A 38 -4.11 -9.99 -0.18
CA GLY A 38 -3.42 -10.67 0.90
C GLY A 38 -2.87 -12.01 0.46
N ASP A 39 -1.94 -12.52 1.27
CA ASP A 39 -1.29 -13.80 1.04
C ASP A 39 -1.14 -14.57 2.36
N ARG A 40 -1.17 -15.90 2.25
CA ARG A 40 -0.87 -16.80 3.36
C ARG A 40 0.62 -17.15 3.33
N ARG A 41 1.18 -17.49 4.49
CA ARG A 41 2.60 -17.87 4.62
C ARG A 41 3.57 -16.78 4.10
N ALA A 42 3.19 -15.51 4.25
CA ALA A 42 3.98 -14.37 3.83
C ALA A 42 4.57 -13.65 5.05
N GLU A 43 5.75 -13.05 4.85
CA GLU A 43 6.35 -12.13 5.81
C GLU A 43 5.81 -10.71 5.63
N ALA A 44 5.89 -9.89 6.67
CA ALA A 44 5.39 -8.52 6.66
C ALA A 44 5.97 -7.68 5.50
N GLU A 45 7.26 -7.86 5.20
CA GLU A 45 7.92 -7.16 4.08
C GLU A 45 7.28 -7.49 2.73
N ARG A 46 7.01 -8.78 2.47
CA ARG A 46 6.37 -9.20 1.20
C ARG A 46 5.03 -8.50 1.02
N ILE A 47 4.22 -8.44 2.08
CA ILE A 47 2.89 -7.80 2.07
C ILE A 47 3.01 -6.30 1.82
N ALA A 48 4.01 -5.65 2.44
CA ALA A 48 4.30 -4.25 2.22
C ALA A 48 4.72 -3.94 0.78
N LEU A 49 5.62 -4.74 0.21
CA LEU A 49 6.05 -4.57 -1.18
C LEU A 49 4.90 -4.82 -2.16
N GLU A 50 4.10 -5.87 -1.96
CA GLU A 50 2.95 -6.15 -2.83
C GLU A 50 1.89 -5.05 -2.79
N GLY A 51 1.54 -4.58 -1.58
CA GLY A 51 0.58 -3.48 -1.42
C GLY A 51 1.09 -2.18 -2.04
N LEU A 52 2.37 -1.88 -1.89
CA LEU A 52 3.02 -0.73 -2.50
C LEU A 52 2.97 -0.79 -4.03
N ILE A 53 3.37 -1.91 -4.61
CA ILE A 53 3.34 -2.13 -6.06
C ILE A 53 1.91 -1.99 -6.58
N ALA A 54 0.95 -2.64 -5.92
CA ALA A 54 -0.45 -2.57 -6.33
C ALA A 54 -1.02 -1.14 -6.29
N ALA A 55 -0.71 -0.37 -5.24
CA ALA A 55 -1.23 0.98 -5.07
C ALA A 55 -0.65 1.98 -6.09
N LEU A 56 0.64 1.83 -6.40
CA LEU A 56 1.36 2.76 -7.28
C LEU A 56 1.18 2.43 -8.77
N THR A 57 0.88 1.18 -9.12
CA THR A 57 0.63 0.76 -10.52
C THR A 57 -0.84 0.83 -10.95
N ALA A 58 -1.78 1.09 -10.02
CA ALA A 58 -3.21 1.14 -10.31
C ALA A 58 -3.69 2.38 -11.10
N GLY A 59 -2.86 3.42 -11.20
CA GLY A 59 -3.23 4.68 -11.86
C GLY A 59 -2.82 4.73 -13.34
N ALA A 60 -3.58 5.46 -14.15
CA ALA A 60 -3.32 5.62 -15.59
C ALA A 60 -2.38 6.80 -15.94
N GLY A 61 -1.78 7.48 -14.95
CA GLY A 61 -1.07 8.74 -15.17
C GLY A 61 0.32 8.78 -14.53
N GLY A 62 1.28 9.38 -15.23
CA GLY A 62 2.63 9.69 -14.73
C GLY A 62 2.73 11.00 -13.95
N GLY A 63 1.62 11.48 -13.39
CA GLY A 63 1.60 12.68 -12.53
C GLY A 63 2.20 12.41 -11.15
N PRO A 64 2.52 13.45 -10.37
CA PRO A 64 3.07 13.30 -9.03
C PRO A 64 2.10 12.51 -8.13
N VAL A 65 2.63 11.57 -7.36
CA VAL A 65 1.88 10.75 -6.40
C VAL A 65 2.35 11.06 -5.00
N ARG A 66 1.40 11.32 -4.10
CA ARG A 66 1.62 11.36 -2.66
C ARG A 66 1.02 10.12 -2.01
N LEU A 67 1.86 9.31 -1.39
CA LEU A 67 1.45 8.12 -0.64
C LEU A 67 1.44 8.44 0.86
N MET A 68 0.32 8.18 1.50
CA MET A 68 0.06 8.44 2.91
C MET A 68 -0.19 7.11 3.62
N THR A 69 0.46 6.91 4.76
CA THR A 69 0.38 5.66 5.52
C THR A 69 0.60 5.91 7.00
N THR A 70 0.01 5.09 7.86
CA THR A 70 0.34 5.02 9.28
C THR A 70 1.41 3.95 9.55
N SER A 71 1.57 3.00 8.62
CA SER A 71 2.52 1.89 8.70
C SER A 71 3.97 2.38 8.71
N PRO A 72 4.75 2.09 9.77
CA PRO A 72 6.18 2.38 9.79
C PRO A 72 6.95 1.59 8.72
N LEU A 73 6.46 0.39 8.37
CA LEU A 73 7.10 -0.46 7.38
C LEU A 73 7.04 0.17 5.98
N ILE A 74 5.86 0.68 5.58
CA ILE A 74 5.70 1.38 4.30
C ILE A 74 6.49 2.70 4.29
N ALA A 75 6.41 3.48 5.37
CA ALA A 75 7.11 4.76 5.49
C ALA A 75 8.65 4.61 5.40
N ALA A 76 9.21 3.48 5.82
CA ALA A 76 10.64 3.21 5.77
C ALA A 76 11.14 2.78 4.37
N LEU A 77 10.27 2.32 3.46
CA LEU A 77 10.68 1.73 2.18
C LEU A 77 11.55 2.65 1.30
N PRO A 78 11.25 3.97 1.14
CA PRO A 78 12.11 4.84 0.34
C PRO A 78 13.53 4.98 0.89
N ALA A 79 13.70 4.99 2.22
CA ALA A 79 15.01 5.05 2.84
C ALA A 79 15.76 3.73 2.67
N ARG A 80 15.07 2.59 2.85
CA ARG A 80 15.65 1.26 2.64
C ARG A 80 16.09 1.04 1.20
N LEU A 81 15.31 1.50 0.21
CA LEU A 81 15.71 1.47 -1.20
C LEU A 81 16.96 2.30 -1.49
N ARG A 82 17.05 3.50 -0.90
CA ARG A 82 18.23 4.35 -1.03
C ARG A 82 19.48 3.70 -0.43
N ALA A 83 19.37 3.10 0.76
CA ALA A 83 20.44 2.34 1.38
C ALA A 83 20.88 1.15 0.49
N ALA A 84 19.93 0.34 0.03
CA ALA A 84 20.20 -0.81 -0.84
C ALA A 84 20.91 -0.41 -2.14
N THR A 85 20.51 0.71 -2.75
CA THR A 85 21.14 1.25 -3.97
C THR A 85 22.57 1.73 -3.70
N ALA A 86 22.85 2.20 -2.49
CA ALA A 86 24.19 2.57 -2.04
C ALA A 86 25.04 1.35 -1.60
N GLY A 87 24.54 0.12 -1.79
CA GLY A 87 25.23 -1.11 -1.39
C GLY A 87 25.12 -1.46 0.09
N GLN A 88 24.24 -0.78 0.84
CA GLN A 88 24.03 -0.98 2.27
C GLN A 88 22.73 -1.74 2.52
N ASP A 89 22.74 -2.73 3.41
CA ASP A 89 21.55 -3.50 3.79
C ASP A 89 20.74 -4.00 2.57
N ALA A 90 21.46 -4.45 1.53
CA ALA A 90 20.83 -4.94 0.32
C ALA A 90 19.90 -6.12 0.64
N PRO A 91 18.65 -6.11 0.14
CA PRO A 91 17.72 -7.19 0.42
C PRO A 91 18.26 -8.51 -0.14
N SER A 92 18.17 -9.58 0.64
CA SER A 92 18.53 -10.94 0.23
C SER A 92 17.33 -11.78 -0.21
N GLU A 93 16.12 -11.34 0.15
CA GLU A 93 14.85 -11.98 -0.19
C GLU A 93 13.97 -11.04 -1.01
N ASN A 94 12.91 -11.57 -1.63
CA ASN A 94 11.91 -10.78 -2.37
C ASN A 94 12.52 -9.87 -3.46
N LEU A 95 13.67 -10.24 -4.04
CA LEU A 95 14.45 -9.40 -4.97
C LEU A 95 13.61 -8.83 -6.13
N ALA A 96 12.74 -9.66 -6.72
CA ALA A 96 11.84 -9.24 -7.78
C ALA A 96 10.82 -8.18 -7.32
N LEU A 97 10.30 -8.30 -6.10
CA LEU A 97 9.39 -7.32 -5.51
C LEU A 97 10.13 -6.03 -5.15
N TRP A 98 11.36 -6.13 -4.64
CA TRP A 98 12.21 -4.97 -4.38
C TRP A 98 12.50 -4.16 -5.65
N ALA A 99 12.83 -4.83 -6.76
CA ALA A 99 13.04 -4.16 -8.05
C ALA A 99 11.78 -3.48 -8.59
N GLN A 100 10.62 -4.14 -8.47
CA GLN A 100 9.32 -3.56 -8.85
C GLN A 100 8.95 -2.36 -7.96
N ALA A 101 9.15 -2.48 -6.65
CA ALA A 101 8.90 -1.40 -5.70
C ALA A 101 9.82 -0.19 -5.96
N ALA A 102 11.09 -0.42 -6.28
CA ALA A 102 12.04 0.64 -6.65
C ALA A 102 11.54 1.43 -7.87
N THR A 103 11.05 0.72 -8.90
CA THR A 103 10.48 1.34 -10.09
C THR A 103 9.21 2.12 -9.77
N ALA A 104 8.31 1.53 -8.99
CA ALA A 104 7.02 2.14 -8.65
C ALA A 104 7.17 3.38 -7.75
N LEU A 105 8.17 3.42 -6.88
CA LEU A 105 8.42 4.54 -5.95
C LEU A 105 9.14 5.73 -6.59
N ALA A 106 9.60 5.62 -7.84
CA ALA A 106 10.27 6.71 -8.52
C ALA A 106 9.36 7.95 -8.58
N GLY A 107 9.78 9.05 -7.94
CA GLY A 107 9.03 10.31 -7.90
C GLY A 107 7.81 10.33 -6.97
N VAL A 108 7.66 9.34 -6.07
CA VAL A 108 6.57 9.27 -5.10
C VAL A 108 6.97 9.91 -3.77
N ASP A 109 6.16 10.85 -3.26
CA ASP A 109 6.31 11.39 -1.91
C ASP A 109 5.60 10.46 -0.91
N VAL A 110 6.36 9.71 -0.11
CA VAL A 110 5.83 8.82 0.93
C VAL A 110 5.86 9.53 2.28
N VAL A 111 4.68 9.71 2.87
CA VAL A 111 4.48 10.44 4.13
C VAL A 111 3.86 9.53 5.17
N ARG A 112 4.49 9.45 6.34
CA ARG A 112 3.88 8.85 7.52
C ARG A 112 2.93 9.86 8.16
N VAL A 113 1.68 9.48 8.34
CA VAL A 113 0.64 10.32 8.98
C VAL A 113 0.21 9.71 10.32
N ALA A 114 -0.37 10.55 11.19
CA ALA A 114 -0.97 10.07 12.43
C ALA A 114 -2.24 9.25 12.13
N ALA A 115 -2.48 8.20 12.92
CA ALA A 115 -3.73 7.46 12.86
C ALA A 115 -4.87 8.35 13.39
N ALA A 116 -5.95 8.46 12.62
CA ALA A 116 -7.14 9.20 13.00
C ALA A 116 -8.40 8.52 12.43
N PRO A 117 -9.48 8.38 13.21
CA PRO A 117 -10.71 7.75 12.74
C PRO A 117 -11.37 8.58 11.62
N GLY A 118 -12.14 7.91 10.77
CA GLY A 118 -12.87 8.56 9.67
C GLY A 118 -12.00 9.06 8.51
N THR A 119 -10.69 8.78 8.53
CA THR A 119 -9.76 9.14 7.46
C THR A 119 -9.59 8.01 6.43
N PRO A 120 -9.08 8.32 5.23
CA PRO A 120 -8.78 7.27 4.24
C PRO A 120 -7.71 6.27 4.69
N THR A 121 -6.74 6.68 5.53
CA THR A 121 -5.80 5.73 6.14
C THR A 121 -6.51 4.79 7.11
N ALA A 122 -7.43 5.28 7.95
CA ALA A 122 -8.21 4.40 8.82
C ALA A 122 -9.09 3.42 8.02
N PHE A 123 -9.71 3.89 6.93
CA PHE A 123 -10.46 3.02 6.02
C PHE A 123 -9.57 1.93 5.40
N ALA A 124 -8.41 2.32 4.85
CA ALA A 124 -7.45 1.39 4.28
C ALA A 124 -6.94 0.38 5.34
N ALA A 125 -6.69 0.82 6.58
CA ALA A 125 -6.27 -0.05 7.68
C ALA A 125 -7.31 -1.14 7.97
N SER A 126 -8.59 -0.77 8.10
CA SER A 126 -9.66 -1.76 8.31
C SER A 126 -9.78 -2.76 7.15
N TRP A 127 -9.58 -2.31 5.92
CA TRP A 127 -9.55 -3.21 4.76
C TRP A 127 -8.32 -4.11 4.72
N ALA A 128 -7.15 -3.62 5.15
CA ALA A 128 -5.93 -4.42 5.26
C ALA A 128 -6.07 -5.52 6.32
N GLU A 129 -6.72 -5.22 7.46
CA GLU A 129 -7.05 -6.21 8.49
C GLU A 129 -8.04 -7.27 7.98
N PHE A 130 -9.13 -6.83 7.35
CA PHE A 130 -10.06 -7.74 6.69
C PHE A 130 -9.34 -8.63 5.66
N ALA A 131 -8.45 -8.04 4.88
CA ALA A 131 -7.70 -8.76 3.85
C ALA A 131 -6.74 -9.78 4.45
N ARG A 132 -6.07 -9.45 5.55
CA ARG A 132 -5.22 -10.37 6.31
C ARG A 132 -6.00 -11.59 6.81
N ASP A 133 -7.18 -11.36 7.37
CA ASP A 133 -8.00 -12.46 7.88
C ASP A 133 -8.56 -13.33 6.76
N LYS A 134 -8.96 -12.71 5.65
CA LYS A 134 -9.38 -13.41 4.44
C LYS A 134 -8.26 -14.23 3.80
N ALA A 135 -7.02 -13.74 3.82
CA ALA A 135 -5.87 -14.41 3.21
C ALA A 135 -5.59 -15.80 3.83
N LYS A 136 -6.13 -16.09 5.02
CA LYS A 136 -6.09 -17.44 5.62
C LYS A 136 -6.70 -18.51 4.69
N ALA A 137 -7.66 -18.13 3.84
CA ALA A 137 -8.26 -19.02 2.83
C ALA A 137 -7.45 -19.13 1.52
N GLY A 138 -6.42 -18.31 1.33
CA GLY A 138 -5.60 -18.28 0.12
C GLY A 138 -5.28 -16.86 -0.35
N ARG A 139 -4.34 -16.77 -1.28
CA ARG A 139 -3.93 -15.50 -1.89
C ARG A 139 -5.06 -14.90 -2.72
N PHE A 140 -5.25 -13.59 -2.62
CA PHE A 140 -6.23 -12.87 -3.44
C PHE A 140 -5.84 -11.40 -3.64
N THR A 141 -6.49 -10.77 -4.61
CA THR A 141 -6.46 -9.31 -4.81
C THR A 141 -7.75 -8.90 -5.50
N TRP A 142 -8.56 -8.04 -4.86
CA TRP A 142 -9.86 -7.62 -5.36
C TRP A 142 -10.04 -6.10 -5.29
N PRO A 143 -10.79 -5.51 -6.24
CA PRO A 143 -11.21 -4.11 -6.12
C PRO A 143 -12.14 -3.93 -4.93
N ILE A 144 -11.99 -2.81 -4.21
CA ILE A 144 -12.93 -2.43 -3.17
C ILE A 144 -14.21 -1.92 -3.85
N PRO A 145 -15.40 -2.43 -3.50
CA PRO A 145 -16.65 -2.01 -4.13
C PRO A 145 -16.88 -0.49 -4.02
N ARG A 146 -17.37 0.13 -5.10
CA ARG A 146 -17.67 1.59 -5.14
C ARG A 146 -18.51 2.10 -3.96
N PRO A 147 -19.58 1.41 -3.51
CA PRO A 147 -20.34 1.87 -2.34
C PRO A 147 -19.53 1.92 -1.04
N ASN A 148 -18.46 1.15 -0.93
CA ASN A 148 -17.56 1.19 0.21
C ASN A 148 -16.51 2.29 0.05
N LEU A 149 -15.97 2.49 -1.16
CA LEU A 149 -15.05 3.61 -1.45
C LEU A 149 -15.67 4.99 -1.19
N ALA A 150 -16.98 5.14 -1.40
CA ALA A 150 -17.71 6.35 -1.05
C ALA A 150 -17.64 6.71 0.45
N LYS A 151 -17.29 5.74 1.30
CA LYS A 151 -17.15 5.91 2.76
C LYS A 151 -15.70 6.12 3.21
N ALA A 152 -14.75 6.19 2.28
CA ALA A 152 -13.33 6.28 2.59
C ALA A 152 -12.91 7.62 3.20
N GLY A 153 -13.78 8.63 3.23
CA GLY A 153 -13.45 9.94 3.78
C GLY A 153 -12.40 10.70 2.96
N VAL A 154 -12.34 10.42 1.65
CA VAL A 154 -11.52 11.20 0.70
C VAL A 154 -12.17 12.59 0.60
N GLY A 155 -11.64 13.56 1.33
CA GLY A 155 -12.02 14.97 1.19
C GLY A 155 -11.33 15.64 0.01
N ASP A 156 -11.85 16.78 -0.42
CA ASP A 156 -11.13 17.71 -1.30
C ASP A 156 -9.89 18.27 -0.57
#